data_AF-A0A2V6K7W2-F1
#
_entry.id   AF-A0A2V6K7W2-F1
#
_cell.length_a   1.000
_cell.length_b   1.000
_cell.length_c   1.000
_cell.angle_alpha   90.00
_cell.angle_beta   90.00
_cell.angle_gamma   90.00
#
_symmetry.space_group_name_H-M   'P 1'
#
loop_
_entity.id
_entity.type
_entity.pdbx_description
1 polymer ?
#
loop_
_entity_poly.entity_id
_entity_poly.type
_entity_poly.pdbx_seq_one_letter_code
_entity_poly.pdbx_strand_id
1 'polypeptide(L)'
;MTGEITLRGLVLPIGGLKEKSLAAMRAGVTTVIIPKLNEKDLVDVPEEAKQKLKFVPVENVDEVLAVALEKNGAPSASEQLQPKKATTEITRASITNT
;
A
#
# COMPACT_ATOMS: atom_id res chain seq x y z
N MET A 1 5.74 0.22 10.90
CA MET A 1 4.33 0.51 11.23
C MET A 1 4.25 1.82 11.98
N THR A 2 3.20 2.63 11.76
CA THR A 2 2.82 3.74 12.64
C THR A 2 1.33 3.62 12.99
N GLY A 3 0.96 3.96 14.22
CA GLY A 3 -0.42 3.86 14.70
C GLY A 3 -0.44 3.77 16.23
N GLU A 4 -1.46 4.34 16.84
CA GLU A 4 -1.77 4.06 18.24
C GLU A 4 -2.74 2.87 18.31
N ILE A 5 -2.71 2.10 19.40
CA ILE A 5 -3.55 0.92 19.56
C ILE A 5 -4.36 1.00 20.85
N THR A 6 -5.63 0.64 20.77
CA THR A 6 -6.50 0.47 21.95
C THR A 6 -6.39 -0.94 22.52
N LEU A 7 -6.77 -1.13 23.78
CA LEU A 7 -6.88 -2.48 24.37
C LEU A 7 -7.88 -3.39 23.63
N ARG A 8 -8.78 -2.81 22.83
CA ARG A 8 -9.75 -3.53 21.99
C ARG A 8 -9.20 -3.89 20.61
N GLY A 9 -7.94 -3.56 20.32
CA GLY A 9 -7.28 -3.89 19.05
C GLY A 9 -7.54 -2.92 17.89
N LEU A 10 -8.30 -1.82 18.11
CA LEU A 10 -8.50 -0.78 17.10
C LEU A 10 -7.22 0.05 16.91
N VAL A 11 -6.88 0.33 15.66
CA VAL A 11 -5.76 1.20 15.26
C VAL A 11 -6.28 2.64 15.10
N LEU A 12 -5.70 3.55 15.86
CA LEU A 12 -6.09 4.96 15.92
C LEU A 12 -5.21 5.83 15.02
N PRO A 13 -5.74 6.97 14.55
CA PRO A 13 -5.02 7.87 13.67
C PRO A 13 -3.85 8.54 14.39
N ILE A 14 -2.83 8.89 13.63
CA ILE A 14 -1.60 9.51 14.12
C ILE A 14 -1.31 10.81 13.39
N GLY A 15 -0.66 11.75 14.09
CA GLY A 15 -0.10 12.94 13.49
C GLY A 15 1.27 12.67 12.82
N GLY A 16 1.66 13.60 11.96
CA GLY A 16 2.99 13.65 11.35
C GLY A 16 3.26 12.53 10.34
N LEU A 17 2.26 12.16 9.54
CA LEU A 17 2.40 11.09 8.54
C LEU A 17 3.48 11.41 7.50
N LYS A 18 3.60 12.69 7.11
CA LYS A 18 4.58 13.18 6.14
C LYS A 18 6.02 12.97 6.63
N GLU A 19 6.31 13.39 7.85
CA GLU A 19 7.65 13.31 8.45
C GLU A 19 8.05 11.85 8.64
N LYS A 20 7.12 11.03 9.13
CA LYS A 20 7.31 9.58 9.33
C LYS A 20 7.53 8.85 8.00
N SER A 21 6.80 9.20 6.95
CA SER A 21 6.97 8.63 5.62
C SER A 21 8.33 9.00 5.02
N LEU A 22 8.74 10.26 5.12
CA LEU A 22 10.06 10.70 4.66
C LEU A 22 11.20 10.03 5.44
N ALA A 23 11.03 9.85 6.75
CA ALA A 23 12.00 9.12 7.56
C ALA A 23 12.09 7.64 7.13
N ALA A 24 10.95 6.97 6.90
CA ALA A 24 10.91 5.59 6.40
C ALA A 24 11.60 5.44 5.04
N MET A 25 11.35 6.37 4.11
CA MET A 25 12.02 6.40 2.80
C MET A 25 13.54 6.53 2.95
N ARG A 26 14.01 7.44 3.81
CA ARG A 26 15.45 7.62 4.08
C ARG A 26 16.09 6.40 4.74
N ALA A 27 15.33 5.69 5.58
CA ALA A 27 15.76 4.45 6.21
C ALA A 27 15.74 3.24 5.27
N GLY A 28 15.30 3.40 4.01
CA GLY A 28 15.21 2.31 3.03
C GLY A 28 14.08 1.32 3.32
N VAL A 29 13.09 1.71 4.13
CA VAL A 29 11.90 0.89 4.36
C VAL A 29 11.07 0.87 3.09
N THR A 30 10.57 -0.30 2.70
CA THR A 30 9.77 -0.46 1.47
C THR A 30 8.27 -0.46 1.75
N THR A 31 7.85 -0.89 2.95
CA THR A 31 6.44 -1.06 3.32
C THR A 31 6.13 -0.34 4.61
N VAL A 32 5.09 0.52 4.60
CA VAL A 32 4.64 1.29 5.75
C VAL A 32 3.16 0.99 6.01
N ILE A 33 2.90 0.36 7.16
CA ILE A 33 1.54 0.15 7.67
C ILE A 33 1.05 1.45 8.33
N ILE A 34 -0.12 1.93 7.92
CA ILE A 34 -0.74 3.17 8.38
C ILE A 34 -2.18 2.93 8.85
N PRO A 35 -2.73 3.74 9.77
CA PRO A 35 -4.15 3.67 10.11
C PRO A 35 -5.00 4.08 8.91
N LYS A 36 -6.10 3.38 8.64
CA LYS A 36 -7.00 3.67 7.51
C LYS A 36 -7.57 5.10 7.56
N LEU A 37 -7.78 5.63 8.76
CA LEU A 37 -8.25 7.00 8.94
C LEU A 37 -7.24 8.06 8.45
N ASN A 38 -5.94 7.72 8.42
CA ASN A 38 -4.88 8.58 7.89
C ASN A 38 -4.67 8.46 6.38
N GLU A 39 -5.44 7.61 5.68
CA GLU A 39 -5.34 7.49 4.22
C GLU A 39 -5.59 8.83 3.52
N LYS A 40 -6.47 9.66 4.11
CA LYS A 40 -6.76 11.02 3.62
C LYS A 40 -5.56 11.94 3.68
N ASP A 41 -4.66 11.73 4.64
CA ASP A 41 -3.46 12.56 4.86
C ASP A 41 -2.32 12.16 3.93
N LEU A 42 -2.47 11.08 3.15
CA LEU A 42 -1.50 10.71 2.13
C LEU A 42 -1.35 11.80 1.06
N VAL A 43 -2.35 12.68 0.87
CA VAL A 43 -2.24 13.80 -0.06
C VAL A 43 -1.07 14.72 0.26
N ASP A 44 -0.71 14.85 1.55
CA ASP A 44 0.38 15.72 2.02
C ASP A 44 1.77 15.08 1.89
N VAL A 45 1.82 13.78 1.59
CA VAL A 45 3.07 13.04 1.39
C VAL A 45 3.61 13.35 -0.01
N PRO A 46 4.90 13.72 -0.15
CA PRO A 46 5.51 13.95 -1.46
C PRO A 46 5.42 12.73 -2.37
N GLU A 47 5.24 12.95 -3.67
CA GLU A 47 5.13 11.89 -4.68
C GLU A 47 6.33 10.94 -4.69
N GLU A 48 7.55 11.46 -4.42
CA GLU A 48 8.76 10.64 -4.30
C GLU A 48 8.63 9.55 -3.22
N ALA A 49 8.01 9.89 -2.09
CA ALA A 49 7.79 8.94 -1.00
C ALA A 49 6.66 7.98 -1.34
N LYS A 50 5.58 8.43 -2.01
CA LYS A 50 4.50 7.56 -2.51
C LYS A 50 4.96 6.54 -3.53
N GLN A 51 5.93 6.89 -4.37
CA GLN A 51 6.44 5.98 -5.39
C GLN A 51 7.39 4.93 -4.81
N LYS A 52 8.16 5.28 -3.77
CA LYS A 52 9.15 4.38 -3.14
C LYS A 52 8.57 3.53 -2.01
N LEU A 53 7.50 3.98 -1.36
CA LEU A 53 6.89 3.32 -0.22
C LEU A 53 5.55 2.70 -0.61
N LYS A 54 5.36 1.44 -0.22
CA LYS A 54 4.06 0.78 -0.23
C LYS A 54 3.32 1.11 1.07
N PHE A 55 2.24 1.87 0.96
CA PHE A 55 1.35 2.15 2.09
C PHE A 55 0.29 1.05 2.22
N VAL A 56 0.10 0.54 3.43
CA VAL A 56 -0.91 -0.47 3.75
C VAL A 56 -1.84 0.09 4.83
N PRO A 57 -3.04 0.57 4.48
CA PRO A 57 -4.02 1.04 5.44
C PRO A 57 -4.64 -0.13 6.21
N VAL A 58 -4.77 0.01 7.54
CA VAL A 58 -5.36 -1.00 8.44
C VAL A 58 -6.31 -0.38 9.45
N GLU A 59 -7.32 -1.13 9.88
CA GLU A 59 -8.26 -0.71 10.94
C GLU A 59 -7.98 -1.40 12.28
N ASN A 60 -7.53 -2.64 12.25
CA ASN A 60 -7.36 -3.48 13.43
C ASN A 60 -5.94 -4.06 13.53
N VAL A 61 -5.55 -4.43 14.75
CA VAL A 61 -4.25 -5.05 15.03
C VAL A 61 -4.09 -6.42 14.36
N ASP A 62 -5.17 -7.16 14.15
CA ASP A 62 -5.09 -8.46 13.48
C ASP A 62 -4.61 -8.32 12.03
N GLU A 63 -5.04 -7.27 11.33
CA GLU A 63 -4.57 -6.95 9.97
C GLU A 63 -3.09 -6.58 9.98
N VAL A 64 -2.65 -5.84 11.00
CA VAL A 64 -1.23 -5.50 11.19
C VAL A 64 -0.40 -6.77 11.34
N LEU A 65 -0.83 -7.68 12.20
CA LEU A 65 -0.11 -8.93 12.46
C LEU A 65 -0.06 -9.80 11.21
N ALA A 66 -1.16 -9.88 10.45
CA ALA A 66 -1.20 -10.62 9.19
C ALA A 66 -0.26 -10.06 8.12
N VAL A 67 -0.01 -8.75 8.11
CA VAL A 67 0.91 -8.10 7.17
C VAL A 67 2.36 -8.12 7.65
N ALA A 68 2.58 -7.97 8.96
CA ALA A 68 3.91 -7.82 9.54
C ALA A 68 4.61 -9.14 9.85
N LEU A 69 3.85 -10.21 10.14
CA LEU A 69 4.41 -11.51 10.47
C LEU A 69 4.49 -12.39 9.22
N GLU A 70 5.65 -13.02 9.03
CA GLU A 70 5.78 -14.11 8.06
C GLU A 70 4.93 -15.29 8.54
N LYS A 71 4.16 -15.91 7.63
CA LYS A 71 3.43 -17.15 7.93
C LYS A 71 4.47 -18.20 8.33
N ASN A 72 4.48 -18.59 9.60
CA ASN A 72 5.23 -19.75 10.07
C ASN A 72 4.83 -21.00 9.24
N GLY A 73 5.62 -21.32 8.21
CA GLY A 73 5.62 -22.61 7.51
C GLY A 73 4.60 -22.87 6.40
N ALA A 74 3.89 -21.87 5.84
CA ALA A 74 3.01 -22.11 4.69
C ALA A 74 3.33 -21.16 3.52
N PRO A 75 3.67 -21.67 2.32
CA PRO A 75 3.99 -20.82 1.18
C PRO A 75 2.69 -20.33 0.57
N SER A 76 2.45 -19.01 0.49
CA SER A 76 1.39 -18.53 -0.38
C SER A 76 1.50 -17.06 -0.78
N ALA A 77 1.60 -16.88 -2.10
CA ALA A 77 0.68 -16.10 -2.91
C ALA A 77 0.69 -14.57 -2.77
N SER A 78 1.74 -13.94 -3.29
CA SER A 78 1.70 -12.53 -3.70
C SER A 78 2.16 -12.34 -5.14
N GLU A 79 1.62 -13.16 -6.04
CA GLU A 79 1.62 -12.86 -7.47
C GLU A 79 0.18 -12.90 -7.96
N GLN A 80 -0.57 -11.84 -7.66
CA GLN A 80 -1.76 -11.42 -8.39
C GLN A 80 -2.37 -10.19 -7.73
N LEU A 81 -2.13 -9.03 -8.33
CA LEU A 81 -3.12 -7.98 -8.61
C LEU A 81 -2.39 -6.77 -9.24
N GLN A 82 -1.99 -6.92 -10.51
CA GLN A 82 -1.82 -5.78 -11.41
C GLN A 82 -2.94 -5.86 -12.45
N PRO A 83 -3.93 -4.96 -12.46
CA PRO A 83 -4.74 -4.77 -13.65
C PRO A 83 -3.87 -4.07 -14.71
N LYS A 84 -3.46 -4.82 -15.73
CA LYS A 84 -2.83 -4.32 -16.96
C LYS A 84 -3.70 -3.21 -17.58
N LYS A 85 -3.09 -2.07 -17.89
CA LYS A 85 -3.63 -1.01 -18.76
C LYS A 85 -4.27 -1.63 -20.02
N ALA A 86 -5.56 -1.38 -20.22
CA ALA A 86 -6.15 -1.42 -21.55
C ALA A 86 -5.85 -0.08 -22.25
N THR A 87 -4.73 -0.03 -22.97
CA THR A 87 -4.49 0.99 -24.00
C THR A 87 -4.72 0.30 -25.33
N THR A 88 -5.85 0.58 -25.98
CA THR A 88 -6.06 0.24 -27.38
C THR A 88 -6.13 1.54 -28.16
N GLU A 89 -4.95 2.01 -28.58
CA GLU A 89 -4.83 2.90 -29.72
C GLU A 89 -4.96 2.06 -31.01
N ILE A 90 -6.07 2.27 -31.72
CA ILE A 90 -6.17 2.53 -33.17
C ILE A 90 -5.00 2.00 -34.03
N THR A 91 -5.28 1.11 -35.00
CA THR A 91 -4.87 1.29 -36.42
C THR A 91 -5.66 0.36 -37.35
N ARG A 92 -5.95 0.94 -38.53
CA ARG A 92 -6.80 0.52 -39.63
C ARG A 92 -6.30 -0.72 -40.40
N ALA A 93 -7.26 -1.28 -41.14
CA ALA A 93 -7.17 -1.73 -42.54
C ALA A 93 -6.96 -3.23 -42.83
N SER A 94 -7.85 -3.71 -43.72
CA SER A 94 -7.73 -4.87 -44.61
C SER A 94 -7.82 -6.22 -43.87
N ILE A 95 -8.60 -7.23 -44.26
CA ILE A 95 -8.68 -7.87 -45.58
C ILE A 95 -9.96 -8.73 -45.63
N THR A 96 -10.64 -8.70 -46.77
CA THR A 96 -11.66 -9.66 -47.24
C THR A 96 -11.12 -11.10 -47.30
N ASN A 97 -11.93 -12.13 -46.97
CA ASN A 97 -12.13 -13.32 -47.81
C ASN A 97 -13.21 -14.30 -47.29
N THR A 98 -13.92 -14.90 -48.25
CA THR A 98 -14.90 -16.01 -48.23
C THR A 98 -16.37 -15.64 -48.07
#